data_AF-A0A5C5FRD7-F1
#
_entry.id   AF-A0A5C5FRD7-F1
#
_cell.length_a   1.000
_cell.length_b   1.000
_cell.length_c   1.000
_cell.angle_alpha   90.00
_cell.angle_beta   90.00
_cell.angle_gamma   90.00
#
_symmetry.space_group_name_H-M   'P 1'
#
loop_
_entity.id
_entity.type
_entity.pdbx_description
1 polymer ?
#
loop_
_entity_poly.entity_id
_entity_poly.type
_entity_poly.pdbx_seq_one_letter_code
_entity_poly.pdbx_strand_id
1 'polypeptide(L)'
;MPDATPGWKRDLEEHGFAVVKGTVTPERAAHYEAKALAWAGQFGFNREDKSTWNAEHLPVGENGLVNDYGASHEAWVWDARLEPKVVETFEELWGTEELLVSFDAVNFSLPVGPHARTDIQPASPWPHIDQQPEPTDRPALQFELAQGLLAMTKSGPDDGGLVVLKGSHKLLPRFFAETGGIKAEQDWGTRNYYTFTDADLQWFKRQPGVEEIKVETSPGDMILWDSRLIHWNRTPTGEQIRVVVYACYAPRSMASEAVLAKRRECWDKRRATTHWPAPFIVVPRDEYGPPQRNGVDDPQDHDRPLEEPEETGQLLKLVGMMPY
;
A
#
# COMPACT_ATOMS: atom_id res chain seq x y z
N MET A 1 8.69 -35.61 -3.71
CA MET A 1 7.46 -35.12 -3.04
C MET A 1 6.87 -34.05 -3.92
N PRO A 2 5.55 -34.00 -4.15
CA PRO A 2 4.95 -32.89 -4.89
C PRO A 2 5.29 -31.58 -4.17
N ASP A 3 5.63 -30.55 -4.93
CA ASP A 3 5.92 -29.21 -4.43
C ASP A 3 4.71 -28.68 -3.65
N ALA A 4 4.87 -28.56 -2.33
CA ALA A 4 3.81 -28.13 -1.40
C ALA A 4 3.63 -26.60 -1.38
N THR A 5 4.39 -25.86 -2.18
CA THR A 5 4.29 -24.40 -2.27
C THR A 5 2.89 -24.01 -2.77
N PRO A 6 2.17 -23.10 -2.09
CA PRO A 6 0.89 -22.59 -2.59
C PRO A 6 1.03 -21.89 -3.94
N GLY A 7 -0.06 -21.91 -4.72
CA GLY A 7 -0.10 -21.25 -6.03
C GLY A 7 0.28 -19.77 -5.96
N TRP A 8 -0.23 -19.03 -4.97
CA TRP A 8 0.03 -17.60 -4.86
C TRP A 8 1.51 -17.26 -4.60
N LYS A 9 2.25 -18.11 -3.88
CA LYS A 9 3.70 -17.90 -3.69
C LYS A 9 4.47 -18.11 -4.99
N ARG A 10 4.09 -19.14 -5.75
CA ARG A 10 4.66 -19.36 -7.10
C ARG A 10 4.34 -18.19 -8.02
N ASP A 11 3.12 -17.65 -7.98
CA ASP A 11 2.77 -16.46 -8.77
C ASP A 11 3.59 -15.24 -8.35
N LEU A 12 3.77 -15.01 -7.04
CA LEU A 12 4.59 -13.92 -6.52
C LEU A 12 6.06 -14.06 -6.99
N GLU A 13 6.64 -15.25 -6.89
CA GLU A 13 8.01 -15.50 -7.37
C GLU A 13 8.11 -15.39 -8.90
N GLU A 14 7.15 -15.98 -9.63
CA GLU A 14 7.18 -16.09 -11.08
C GLU A 14 6.92 -14.74 -11.75
N HIS A 15 5.85 -14.07 -11.33
CA HIS A 15 5.25 -12.91 -11.96
C HIS A 15 5.55 -11.60 -11.22
N GLY A 16 6.01 -11.69 -9.97
CA GLY A 16 6.31 -10.57 -9.10
C GLY A 16 5.12 -10.08 -8.29
N PHE A 17 3.92 -10.63 -8.52
CA PHE A 17 2.73 -10.31 -7.74
C PHE A 17 1.79 -11.53 -7.66
N ALA A 18 0.90 -11.52 -6.67
CA ALA A 18 -0.13 -12.52 -6.51
C ALA A 18 -1.41 -11.92 -5.91
N VAL A 19 -2.55 -12.54 -6.22
CA VAL A 19 -3.83 -12.24 -5.55
C VAL A 19 -4.22 -13.43 -4.68
N VAL A 20 -4.18 -13.25 -3.36
CA VAL A 20 -4.58 -14.24 -2.38
C VAL A 20 -6.07 -14.05 -2.09
N LYS A 21 -6.87 -15.03 -2.51
CA LYS A 21 -8.33 -14.89 -2.53
C LYS A 21 -8.95 -15.07 -1.14
N GLY A 22 -9.88 -14.19 -0.77
CA GLY A 22 -10.69 -14.34 0.46
C GLY A 22 -9.88 -14.42 1.75
N THR A 23 -8.83 -13.59 1.88
CA THR A 23 -8.10 -13.39 3.14
C THR A 23 -8.95 -12.62 4.16
N VAL A 24 -9.90 -11.83 3.68
CA VAL A 24 -11.00 -11.29 4.46
C VAL A 24 -12.31 -11.86 3.92
N THR A 25 -13.25 -12.22 4.79
CA THR A 25 -14.56 -12.69 4.34
C THR A 25 -15.36 -11.57 3.67
N PRO A 26 -16.26 -11.86 2.72
CA PRO A 26 -17.10 -10.83 2.09
C PRO A 26 -17.88 -9.98 3.11
N GLU A 27 -18.36 -10.59 4.19
CA GLU A 27 -19.11 -9.91 5.25
C GLU A 27 -18.21 -8.94 6.03
N ARG A 28 -16.97 -9.33 6.33
CA ARG A 28 -15.98 -8.46 6.99
C ARG A 28 -15.50 -7.35 6.05
N ALA A 29 -15.25 -7.65 4.78
CA ALA A 29 -14.90 -6.63 3.78
C ALA A 29 -15.99 -5.55 3.65
N ALA A 30 -17.26 -5.96 3.59
CA ALA A 30 -18.40 -5.04 3.57
C ALA A 30 -18.52 -4.23 4.88
N HIS A 31 -18.21 -4.83 6.03
CA HIS A 31 -18.15 -4.12 7.31
C HIS A 31 -17.07 -3.01 7.30
N TYR A 32 -15.87 -3.31 6.80
CA TYR A 32 -14.79 -2.34 6.68
C TYR A 32 -15.07 -1.25 5.65
N GLU A 33 -15.69 -1.59 4.51
CA GLU A 33 -16.19 -0.61 3.55
C GLU A 33 -17.16 0.37 4.24
N ALA A 34 -18.13 -0.14 5.01
CA ALA A 34 -19.08 0.70 5.73
C ALA A 34 -18.40 1.62 6.75
N LYS A 35 -17.40 1.12 7.48
CA LYS A 35 -16.58 1.92 8.41
C LYS A 35 -15.79 3.01 7.69
N ALA A 36 -15.16 2.69 6.55
CA ALA A 36 -14.44 3.66 5.74
C ALA A 36 -15.38 4.75 5.16
N LEU A 37 -16.59 4.39 4.73
CA LEU A 37 -17.59 5.35 4.27
C LEU A 37 -18.07 6.26 5.40
N ALA A 38 -18.26 5.73 6.61
CA ALA A 38 -18.62 6.52 7.78
C ALA A 38 -17.49 7.47 8.21
N TRP A 39 -16.24 7.02 8.14
CA TRP A 39 -15.04 7.84 8.36
C TRP A 39 -14.95 8.96 7.32
N ALA A 40 -15.11 8.64 6.02
CA ALA A 40 -15.15 9.64 4.96
C ALA A 40 -16.27 10.67 5.18
N GLY A 41 -17.41 10.25 5.75
CA GLY A 41 -18.54 11.13 6.06
C GLY A 41 -18.21 12.25 7.06
N GLN A 42 -17.17 12.11 7.88
CA GLN A 42 -16.71 13.20 8.75
C GLN A 42 -16.23 14.40 7.94
N PHE A 43 -15.67 14.13 6.74
CA PHE A 43 -15.23 15.14 5.80
C PHE A 43 -16.35 15.82 5.03
N GLY A 44 -17.61 15.45 5.28
CA GLY A 44 -18.77 15.93 4.53
C GLY A 44 -19.10 15.07 3.31
N PHE A 45 -18.41 13.95 3.11
CA PHE A 45 -18.72 13.01 2.05
C PHE A 45 -20.09 12.34 2.28
N ASN A 46 -20.90 12.27 1.23
CA ASN A 46 -22.13 11.50 1.19
C ASN A 46 -22.18 10.64 -0.09
N ARG A 47 -22.29 9.33 0.07
CA ARG A 47 -22.36 8.37 -1.04
C ARG A 47 -23.54 8.63 -1.98
N GLU A 48 -24.66 9.07 -1.44
CA GLU A 48 -25.92 9.28 -2.19
C GLU A 48 -26.03 10.69 -2.79
N ASP A 49 -25.13 11.61 -2.44
CA ASP A 49 -25.12 12.98 -2.94
C ASP A 49 -23.85 13.27 -3.75
N LYS A 50 -23.96 13.21 -5.08
CA LYS A 50 -22.84 13.47 -5.99
C LYS A 50 -22.27 14.89 -5.89
N SER A 51 -23.00 15.85 -5.30
CA SER A 51 -22.46 17.20 -5.09
C SER A 51 -21.33 17.23 -4.05
N THR A 52 -21.24 16.21 -3.17
CA THR A 52 -20.14 16.06 -2.21
C THR A 52 -18.99 15.21 -2.77
N TRP A 53 -19.03 14.81 -4.05
CA TRP A 53 -17.97 14.03 -4.66
C TRP A 53 -16.95 15.00 -5.25
N ASN A 54 -16.18 15.65 -4.37
CA ASN A 54 -15.11 16.59 -4.73
C ASN A 54 -14.09 16.70 -3.58
N ALA A 55 -12.98 17.38 -3.85
CA ALA A 55 -11.92 17.58 -2.87
C ALA A 55 -12.42 18.20 -1.57
N GLU A 56 -13.40 19.12 -1.61
CA GLU A 56 -13.90 19.84 -0.41
C GLU A 56 -14.54 18.93 0.63
N HIS A 57 -15.05 17.77 0.24
CA HIS A 57 -15.82 16.86 1.09
C HIS A 57 -15.10 15.53 1.35
N LEU A 58 -13.83 15.41 0.95
CA LEU A 58 -13.03 14.20 1.08
C LEU A 58 -11.78 14.45 1.90
N PRO A 59 -11.20 13.41 2.55
CA PRO A 59 -9.89 13.53 3.17
C PRO A 59 -8.86 13.98 2.12
N VAL A 60 -7.96 14.88 2.52
CA VAL A 60 -6.83 15.26 1.68
C VAL A 60 -5.91 14.05 1.51
N GLY A 61 -5.47 13.80 0.28
CA GLY A 61 -4.60 12.68 -0.04
C GLY A 61 -4.07 12.77 -1.46
N GLU A 62 -3.06 11.95 -1.76
CA GLU A 62 -2.42 11.89 -3.07
C GLU A 62 -2.81 10.58 -3.77
N ASN A 63 -3.43 10.66 -4.95
CA ASN A 63 -3.94 9.48 -5.67
C ASN A 63 -4.84 8.57 -4.80
N GLY A 64 -5.59 9.21 -3.88
CA GLY A 64 -6.48 8.57 -2.91
C GLY A 64 -5.78 7.96 -1.69
N LEU A 65 -4.45 7.99 -1.61
CA LEU A 65 -3.69 7.60 -0.41
C LEU A 65 -3.87 8.65 0.68
N VAL A 66 -4.27 8.21 1.87
CA VAL A 66 -4.42 9.06 3.04
C VAL A 66 -3.52 8.52 4.16
N ASN A 67 -2.54 9.34 4.56
CA ASN A 67 -1.61 9.09 5.66
C ASN A 67 -1.90 9.95 6.91
N ASP A 68 -2.65 11.03 6.73
CA ASP A 68 -3.01 11.97 7.81
C ASP A 68 -4.32 11.55 8.49
N TYR A 69 -4.86 12.39 9.39
CA TYR A 69 -6.12 12.15 10.11
C TYR A 69 -6.11 10.89 10.98
N GLY A 70 -4.94 10.47 11.47
CA GLY A 70 -4.78 9.21 12.19
C GLY A 70 -5.26 7.97 11.41
N ALA A 71 -5.47 8.06 10.08
CA ALA A 71 -6.21 7.09 9.29
C ALA A 71 -5.59 5.69 9.36
N SER A 72 -4.26 5.61 9.32
CA SER A 72 -3.48 4.38 9.48
C SER A 72 -3.71 3.65 10.80
N HIS A 73 -4.32 4.32 11.79
CA HIS A 73 -4.56 3.82 13.12
C HIS A 73 -6.04 3.70 13.50
N GLU A 74 -6.97 3.95 12.59
CA GLU A 74 -8.39 3.69 12.85
C GLU A 74 -8.63 2.23 13.26
N ALA A 75 -9.55 2.00 14.19
CA ALA A 75 -9.87 0.66 14.69
C ALA A 75 -10.15 -0.33 13.55
N TRP A 76 -10.95 0.08 12.56
CA TRP A 76 -11.29 -0.77 11.41
C TRP A 76 -10.11 -1.09 10.50
N VAL A 77 -9.07 -0.25 10.48
CA VAL A 77 -7.83 -0.49 9.73
C VAL A 77 -6.99 -1.55 10.44
N TRP A 78 -6.93 -1.49 11.77
CA TRP A 78 -6.26 -2.51 12.58
C TRP A 78 -6.99 -3.85 12.54
N ASP A 79 -8.31 -3.84 12.65
CA ASP A 79 -9.13 -5.05 12.52
C ASP A 79 -8.87 -5.76 11.18
N ALA A 80 -8.80 -5.00 10.08
CA ALA A 80 -8.50 -5.55 8.76
C ALA A 80 -7.10 -6.17 8.68
N ARG A 81 -6.10 -5.53 9.29
CA ARG A 81 -4.72 -6.07 9.39
C ARG A 81 -4.68 -7.35 10.23
N LEU A 82 -5.50 -7.44 11.28
CA LEU A 82 -5.57 -8.55 12.23
C LEU A 82 -6.41 -9.74 11.75
N GLU A 83 -7.03 -9.67 10.58
CA GLU A 83 -7.77 -10.81 10.02
C GLU A 83 -6.88 -12.07 9.99
N PRO A 84 -7.33 -13.22 10.53
CA PRO A 84 -6.46 -14.38 10.72
C PRO A 84 -5.74 -14.82 9.45
N LYS A 85 -6.46 -14.92 8.32
CA LYS A 85 -5.88 -15.32 7.04
C LYS A 85 -4.94 -14.28 6.44
N VAL A 86 -5.08 -13.00 6.80
CA VAL A 86 -4.12 -11.97 6.39
C VAL A 86 -2.80 -12.24 7.10
N VAL A 87 -2.82 -12.40 8.42
CA VAL A 87 -1.64 -12.70 9.22
C VAL A 87 -1.01 -14.02 8.76
N GLU A 88 -1.79 -15.11 8.69
CA GLU A 88 -1.35 -16.43 8.22
C GLU A 88 -0.66 -16.35 6.85
N THR A 89 -1.16 -15.54 5.91
CA THR A 89 -0.55 -15.41 4.59
C THR A 89 0.86 -14.81 4.67
N PHE A 90 1.07 -13.81 5.53
CA PHE A 90 2.39 -13.24 5.76
C PHE A 90 3.29 -14.16 6.59
N GLU A 91 2.74 -14.92 7.53
CA GLU A 91 3.50 -15.93 8.29
C GLU A 91 4.02 -17.00 7.33
N GLU A 92 3.16 -17.42 6.40
CA GLU A 92 3.55 -18.35 5.36
C GLU A 92 4.60 -17.73 4.43
N LEU A 93 4.42 -16.48 3.98
CA LEU A 93 5.38 -15.77 3.12
C LEU A 93 6.79 -15.80 3.71
N TRP A 94 6.89 -15.50 5.01
CA TRP A 94 8.15 -15.32 5.70
C TRP A 94 8.67 -16.58 6.41
N GLY A 95 7.83 -17.61 6.54
CA GLY A 95 8.16 -18.84 7.26
C GLY A 95 8.30 -18.65 8.77
N THR A 96 7.60 -17.67 9.36
CA THR A 96 7.63 -17.38 10.80
C THR A 96 6.33 -16.71 11.26
N GLU A 97 5.90 -17.03 12.48
CA GLU A 97 4.79 -16.35 13.18
C GLU A 97 5.23 -15.02 13.81
N GLU A 98 6.55 -14.80 13.92
CA GLU A 98 7.13 -13.60 14.53
C GLU A 98 7.20 -12.45 13.52
N LEU A 99 6.12 -11.68 13.40
CA LEU A 99 6.00 -10.62 12.41
C LEU A 99 5.92 -9.21 13.02
N LEU A 100 6.17 -8.21 12.20
CA LEU A 100 5.91 -6.80 12.46
C LEU A 100 5.17 -6.23 11.27
N VAL A 101 4.16 -5.38 11.52
CA VAL A 101 3.33 -4.76 10.47
C VAL A 101 3.68 -3.29 10.24
N SER A 102 3.54 -2.78 9.02
CA SER A 102 3.63 -1.34 8.74
C SER A 102 2.42 -0.57 9.26
N PHE A 103 2.59 0.71 9.59
CA PHE A 103 1.48 1.62 9.95
C PHE A 103 1.08 2.43 8.72
N ASP A 104 0.86 1.71 7.63
CA ASP A 104 0.69 2.28 6.29
C ASP A 104 -0.68 2.93 6.07
N ALA A 105 -0.89 3.53 4.91
CA ALA A 105 -2.05 4.31 4.53
C ALA A 105 -3.35 3.48 4.40
N VAL A 106 -4.44 4.21 4.23
CA VAL A 106 -5.64 3.73 3.54
C VAL A 106 -5.73 4.35 2.15
N ASN A 107 -6.38 3.67 1.20
CA ASN A 107 -6.84 4.31 -0.02
C ASN A 107 -8.35 4.50 0.04
N PHE A 108 -8.80 5.74 -0.16
CA PHE A 108 -10.19 6.07 -0.37
C PHE A 108 -10.29 6.90 -1.67
N SER A 109 -10.67 6.25 -2.76
CA SER A 109 -10.80 6.92 -4.06
C SER A 109 -12.23 6.87 -4.58
N LEU A 110 -12.70 7.98 -5.11
CA LEU A 110 -13.91 8.05 -5.91
C LEU A 110 -13.55 7.99 -7.39
N PRO A 111 -14.40 7.42 -8.26
CA PRO A 111 -14.24 7.52 -9.69
C PRO A 111 -14.09 8.97 -10.18
N VAL A 112 -13.26 9.17 -11.20
CA VAL A 112 -13.06 10.44 -11.88
C VAL A 112 -13.73 10.39 -13.24
N GLY A 113 -14.59 11.37 -13.51
CA GLY A 113 -15.35 11.46 -14.74
C GLY A 113 -16.72 12.13 -14.57
N PRO A 114 -17.50 12.27 -15.65
CA PRO A 114 -18.76 13.03 -15.67
C PRO A 114 -19.83 12.54 -14.68
N HIS A 115 -19.73 11.30 -14.20
CA HIS A 115 -20.69 10.68 -13.29
C HIS A 115 -20.23 10.68 -11.80
N ALA A 116 -19.08 11.27 -11.52
CA ALA A 116 -18.42 11.24 -10.21
C ALA A 116 -17.55 12.52 -10.00
N ARG A 117 -16.27 12.39 -9.67
CA ARG A 117 -15.36 13.54 -9.46
C ARG A 117 -15.10 14.25 -10.80
N THR A 118 -15.42 15.54 -10.88
CA THR A 118 -15.12 16.40 -12.05
C THR A 118 -14.12 17.51 -11.75
N ASP A 119 -13.73 17.67 -10.49
CA ASP A 119 -12.81 18.68 -9.98
C ASP A 119 -11.32 18.31 -10.20
N ILE A 120 -11.03 17.06 -10.56
CA ILE A 120 -9.69 16.56 -10.85
C ILE A 120 -9.65 15.80 -12.19
N GLN A 121 -8.45 15.62 -12.73
CA GLN A 121 -8.22 14.77 -13.90
C GLN A 121 -7.60 13.43 -13.48
N PRO A 122 -7.81 12.35 -14.24
CA PRO A 122 -7.09 11.10 -14.01
C PRO A 122 -5.58 11.30 -14.04
N ALA A 123 -4.89 10.71 -13.07
CA ALA A 123 -3.44 10.81 -12.97
C ALA A 123 -2.76 10.03 -14.12
N SER A 124 -1.70 10.61 -14.67
CA SER A 124 -0.83 9.89 -15.61
C SER A 124 -0.06 8.78 -14.89
N PRO A 125 0.32 7.67 -15.56
CA PRO A 125 1.15 6.63 -14.96
C PRO A 125 2.46 7.18 -14.38
N TRP A 126 2.85 6.70 -13.20
CA TRP A 126 4.14 6.97 -12.56
C TRP A 126 4.86 5.65 -12.26
N PRO A 127 5.43 4.95 -13.25
CA PRO A 127 6.03 3.66 -13.02
C PRO A 127 7.23 3.78 -12.06
N HIS A 128 7.22 3.01 -10.99
CA HIS A 128 8.27 3.02 -9.97
C HIS A 128 8.44 1.64 -9.35
N ILE A 129 9.54 1.50 -8.61
CA ILE A 129 9.72 0.48 -7.58
C ILE A 129 9.93 1.19 -6.25
N ASP A 130 9.48 0.58 -5.17
CA ASP A 130 9.77 1.06 -3.82
C ASP A 130 10.93 0.29 -3.20
N GLN A 131 11.98 0.11 -3.98
CA GLN A 131 13.23 -0.43 -3.49
C GLN A 131 14.39 0.28 -4.17
N GLN A 132 15.36 0.73 -3.40
CA GLN A 132 16.59 1.29 -3.91
C GLN A 132 17.34 0.21 -4.71
N PRO A 133 17.74 0.48 -5.96
CA PRO A 133 18.39 -0.53 -6.78
C PRO A 133 19.83 -0.85 -6.34
N GLU A 134 20.55 0.11 -5.75
CA GLU A 134 21.93 -0.05 -5.25
C GLU A 134 22.08 0.55 -3.84
N PRO A 135 21.55 -0.14 -2.82
CA PRO A 135 21.75 0.26 -1.44
C PRO A 135 23.21 0.02 -1.01
N THR A 136 23.67 0.81 -0.03
CA THR A 136 25.06 0.71 0.49
C THR A 136 25.21 -0.23 1.67
N ASP A 137 24.10 -0.65 2.28
CA ASP A 137 24.03 -1.38 3.54
C ASP A 137 23.53 -2.83 3.40
N ARG A 138 23.15 -3.26 2.19
CA ARG A 138 22.61 -4.59 1.89
C ARG A 138 22.80 -4.96 0.41
N PRO A 139 22.55 -6.23 0.01
CA PRO A 139 22.71 -6.64 -1.38
C PRO A 139 21.75 -5.93 -2.35
N ALA A 140 22.28 -5.44 -3.46
CA ALA A 140 21.50 -4.83 -4.54
C ALA A 140 20.54 -5.82 -5.21
N LEU A 141 19.34 -5.32 -5.57
CA LEU A 141 18.34 -6.02 -6.38
C LEU A 141 17.89 -7.39 -5.85
N GLN A 142 17.97 -7.63 -4.54
CA GLN A 142 17.41 -8.81 -3.89
C GLN A 142 16.00 -8.55 -3.37
N PHE A 143 15.22 -9.61 -3.16
CA PHE A 143 13.90 -9.47 -2.53
C PHE A 143 14.06 -8.95 -1.10
N GLU A 144 13.44 -7.82 -0.79
CA GLU A 144 13.49 -7.20 0.54
C GLU A 144 12.13 -7.25 1.24
N LEU A 145 11.04 -7.09 0.48
CA LEU A 145 9.68 -7.04 1.00
C LEU A 145 8.67 -7.45 -0.07
N ALA A 146 7.61 -8.14 0.35
CA ALA A 146 6.37 -8.13 -0.42
C ALA A 146 5.48 -7.01 0.14
N GLN A 147 5.20 -6.03 -0.70
CA GLN A 147 4.18 -5.04 -0.39
C GLN A 147 2.79 -5.70 -0.48
N GLY A 148 1.83 -5.16 0.27
CA GLY A 148 0.51 -5.74 0.38
C GLY A 148 -0.60 -4.73 0.53
N LEU A 149 -1.76 -5.09 -0.03
CA LEU A 149 -3.00 -4.34 0.16
C LEU A 149 -4.19 -5.28 0.28
N LEU A 150 -5.15 -4.89 1.12
CA LEU A 150 -6.41 -5.59 1.37
C LEU A 150 -7.53 -4.84 0.66
N ALA A 151 -8.22 -5.50 -0.28
CA ALA A 151 -9.30 -4.89 -1.04
C ALA A 151 -10.62 -5.00 -0.28
N MET A 152 -11.17 -3.88 0.22
CA MET A 152 -12.50 -3.88 0.86
C MET A 152 -13.61 -3.82 -0.18
N THR A 153 -13.33 -3.22 -1.33
CA THR A 153 -14.25 -3.08 -2.46
C THR A 153 -13.76 -3.86 -3.67
N LYS A 154 -14.67 -4.13 -4.62
CA LYS A 154 -14.32 -4.72 -5.91
C LYS A 154 -13.37 -3.76 -6.67
N SER A 155 -12.38 -4.33 -7.36
CA SER A 155 -11.55 -3.61 -8.32
C SER A 155 -11.60 -4.36 -9.66
N GLY A 156 -12.41 -3.88 -10.60
CA GLY A 156 -12.39 -4.33 -11.99
C GLY A 156 -11.43 -3.53 -12.89
N PRO A 157 -11.53 -3.68 -14.22
CA PRO A 157 -10.66 -3.01 -15.20
C PRO A 157 -10.62 -1.48 -15.09
N ASP A 158 -11.76 -0.86 -14.76
CA ASP A 158 -11.95 0.60 -14.73
C ASP A 158 -12.04 1.18 -13.31
N ASP A 159 -11.96 0.34 -12.27
CA ASP A 159 -12.15 0.75 -10.87
C ASP A 159 -10.83 1.22 -10.21
N GLY A 160 -9.81 1.51 -11.02
CA GLY A 160 -8.53 2.03 -10.55
C GLY A 160 -7.76 1.06 -9.65
N GLY A 161 -6.68 1.55 -9.03
CA GLY A 161 -5.79 0.76 -8.18
C GLY A 161 -4.59 0.16 -8.92
N LEU A 162 -3.98 -0.87 -8.32
CA LEU A 162 -2.65 -1.34 -8.69
C LEU A 162 -2.57 -1.80 -10.15
N VAL A 163 -1.60 -1.26 -10.87
CA VAL A 163 -1.11 -1.74 -12.17
C VAL A 163 0.33 -2.19 -11.95
N VAL A 164 0.66 -3.36 -12.49
CA VAL A 164 2.00 -3.94 -12.41
C VAL A 164 2.54 -4.24 -13.79
N LEU A 165 3.86 -4.17 -13.93
CA LEU A 165 4.56 -4.68 -15.11
C LEU A 165 5.11 -6.07 -14.78
N LYS A 166 4.27 -7.09 -15.00
CA LYS A 166 4.53 -8.50 -14.68
C LYS A 166 5.93 -8.92 -15.12
N GLY A 167 6.67 -9.57 -14.24
CA GLY A 167 8.01 -10.11 -14.51
C GLY A 167 9.15 -9.08 -14.55
N SER A 168 8.87 -7.78 -14.42
CA SER A 168 9.90 -6.73 -14.45
C SER A 168 10.92 -6.84 -13.31
N HIS A 169 10.53 -7.35 -12.14
CA HIS A 169 11.39 -7.54 -10.96
C HIS A 169 12.62 -8.41 -11.25
N LYS A 170 12.50 -9.38 -12.17
CA LYS A 170 13.60 -10.27 -12.58
C LYS A 170 14.56 -9.64 -13.59
N LEU A 171 14.12 -8.58 -14.24
CA LEU A 171 14.84 -7.97 -15.36
C LEU A 171 15.65 -6.75 -14.94
N LEU A 172 15.49 -6.25 -13.71
CA LEU A 172 16.23 -5.07 -13.22
C LEU A 172 17.76 -5.18 -13.41
N PRO A 173 18.45 -6.29 -13.06
CA PRO A 173 19.91 -6.37 -13.25
C PRO A 173 20.31 -6.22 -14.71
N ARG A 174 19.56 -6.85 -15.62
CA ARG A 174 19.80 -6.78 -17.06
C ARG A 174 19.47 -5.40 -17.62
N PHE A 175 18.36 -4.81 -17.19
CA PHE A 175 17.96 -3.46 -17.56
C PHE A 175 19.08 -2.48 -17.25
N PHE A 176 19.53 -2.40 -16.00
CA PHE A 176 20.60 -1.49 -15.61
C PHE A 176 21.91 -1.77 -16.36
N ALA A 177 22.27 -3.03 -16.59
CA ALA A 177 23.47 -3.36 -17.38
C ALA A 177 23.39 -2.88 -18.84
N GLU A 178 22.21 -2.94 -19.47
CA GLU A 178 22.00 -2.55 -20.87
C GLU A 178 21.73 -1.05 -21.05
N THR A 179 21.25 -0.35 -20.03
CA THR A 179 20.83 1.07 -20.12
C THR A 179 21.79 2.05 -19.46
N GLY A 180 23.02 1.62 -19.15
CA GLY A 180 24.06 2.51 -18.64
C GLY A 180 24.11 2.66 -17.12
N GLY A 181 23.57 1.70 -16.38
CA GLY A 181 23.55 1.67 -14.92
C GLY A 181 22.33 2.36 -14.31
N ILE A 182 22.40 2.58 -13.01
CA ILE A 182 21.40 3.34 -12.24
C ILE A 182 21.56 4.81 -12.56
N LYS A 183 20.44 5.47 -12.87
CA LYS A 183 20.41 6.88 -13.26
C LYS A 183 20.09 7.74 -12.03
N ALA A 184 20.96 8.70 -11.72
CA ALA A 184 20.86 9.50 -10.50
C ALA A 184 19.57 10.34 -10.43
N GLU A 185 19.02 10.75 -11.56
CA GLU A 185 17.77 11.51 -11.67
C GLU A 185 16.51 10.66 -11.43
N GLN A 186 16.64 9.34 -11.47
CA GLN A 186 15.55 8.38 -11.24
C GLN A 186 15.66 7.71 -9.86
N ASP A 187 16.83 7.77 -9.20
CA ASP A 187 17.08 7.22 -7.86
C ASP A 187 16.84 8.26 -6.76
N TRP A 188 15.98 7.91 -5.80
CA TRP A 188 15.63 8.78 -4.67
C TRP A 188 16.36 8.38 -3.38
N GLY A 189 17.38 7.52 -3.49
CA GLY A 189 18.33 7.20 -2.43
C GLY A 189 17.64 6.66 -1.18
N THR A 190 17.80 7.35 -0.05
CA THR A 190 17.28 6.93 1.26
C THR A 190 15.75 6.85 1.35
N ARG A 191 15.02 7.35 0.34
CA ARG A 191 13.57 7.12 0.21
C ARG A 191 13.21 5.71 -0.26
N ASN A 192 14.22 4.91 -0.63
CA ASN A 192 14.05 3.54 -1.09
C ASN A 192 13.13 3.44 -2.31
N TYR A 193 13.34 4.29 -3.32
CA TYR A 193 12.41 4.51 -4.42
C TYR A 193 13.15 4.81 -5.72
N TYR A 194 12.70 4.23 -6.84
CA TYR A 194 13.27 4.47 -8.17
C TYR A 194 12.17 4.58 -9.23
N THR A 195 12.21 5.63 -10.05
CA THR A 195 11.21 5.88 -11.11
C THR A 195 11.67 5.37 -12.47
N PHE A 196 10.73 5.13 -13.38
CA PHE A 196 11.02 4.72 -14.76
C PHE A 196 10.45 5.73 -15.76
N THR A 197 11.15 5.93 -16.86
CA THR A 197 10.65 6.73 -17.99
C THR A 197 9.82 5.86 -18.95
N ASP A 198 9.08 6.50 -19.86
CA ASP A 198 8.40 5.77 -20.94
C ASP A 198 9.38 4.94 -21.78
N ALA A 199 10.59 5.45 -22.04
CA ALA A 199 11.61 4.72 -22.78
C ALA A 199 12.07 3.46 -22.03
N ASP A 200 12.20 3.55 -20.70
CA ASP A 200 12.51 2.39 -19.85
C ASP A 200 11.38 1.37 -19.90
N LEU A 201 10.12 1.81 -19.75
CA LEU A 201 8.95 0.92 -19.88
C LEU A 201 8.90 0.21 -21.23
N GLN A 202 9.23 0.89 -22.33
CA GLN A 202 9.30 0.26 -23.65
C GLN A 202 10.42 -0.80 -23.71
N TRP A 203 11.53 -0.62 -23.00
CA TRP A 203 12.56 -1.66 -22.90
C TRP A 203 12.02 -2.93 -22.24
N PHE A 204 11.30 -2.79 -21.13
CA PHE A 204 10.70 -3.92 -20.42
C PHE A 204 9.60 -4.60 -21.25
N LYS A 205 8.68 -3.83 -21.85
CA LYS A 205 7.55 -4.34 -22.65
C LYS A 205 7.96 -5.11 -23.92
N ARG A 206 9.22 -4.96 -24.37
CA ARG A 206 9.78 -5.77 -25.47
C ARG A 206 10.29 -7.14 -25.03
N GLN A 207 10.44 -7.39 -23.73
CA GLN A 207 10.97 -8.65 -23.23
C GLN A 207 9.85 -9.72 -23.18
N PRO A 208 10.17 -10.99 -23.48
CA PRO A 208 9.18 -12.07 -23.40
C PRO A 208 8.57 -12.21 -22.00
N GLY A 209 7.24 -12.35 -21.93
CA GLY A 209 6.52 -12.59 -20.67
C GLY A 209 6.28 -11.34 -19.82
N VAL A 210 6.69 -10.16 -20.28
CA VAL A 210 6.42 -8.88 -19.62
C VAL A 210 5.11 -8.30 -20.12
N GLU A 211 4.18 -8.07 -19.21
CA GLU A 211 2.83 -7.59 -19.50
C GLU A 211 2.42 -6.52 -18.50
N GLU A 212 1.79 -5.45 -18.97
CA GLU A 212 1.12 -4.49 -18.10
C GLU A 212 -0.22 -5.07 -17.67
N ILE A 213 -0.40 -5.28 -16.37
CA ILE A 213 -1.59 -5.90 -15.80
C ILE A 213 -2.22 -4.93 -14.81
N LYS A 214 -3.47 -4.54 -15.08
CA LYS A 214 -4.33 -3.98 -14.04
C LYS A 214 -4.77 -5.12 -13.13
N VAL A 215 -4.32 -5.13 -11.89
CA VAL A 215 -4.66 -6.22 -10.96
C VAL A 215 -6.11 -6.04 -10.51
N GLU A 216 -6.92 -7.09 -10.71
CA GLU A 216 -8.32 -7.12 -10.35
C GLU A 216 -8.55 -7.90 -9.06
N THR A 217 -9.49 -7.44 -8.24
CA THR A 217 -9.82 -8.05 -6.95
C THR A 217 -11.32 -8.09 -6.70
N SER A 218 -11.75 -9.09 -5.94
CA SER A 218 -13.04 -9.10 -5.27
C SER A 218 -12.90 -8.56 -3.85
N PRO A 219 -13.99 -8.07 -3.23
CA PRO A 219 -14.00 -7.71 -1.82
C PRO A 219 -13.44 -8.85 -0.95
N GLY A 220 -12.45 -8.51 -0.14
CA GLY A 220 -11.74 -9.39 0.77
C GLY A 220 -10.54 -10.15 0.20
N ASP A 221 -10.17 -9.92 -1.06
CA ASP A 221 -8.90 -10.40 -1.58
C ASP A 221 -7.72 -9.53 -1.07
N MET A 222 -6.54 -10.15 -0.96
CA MET A 222 -5.27 -9.45 -0.74
C MET A 222 -4.42 -9.51 -1.99
N ILE A 223 -3.79 -8.40 -2.36
CA ILE A 223 -2.72 -8.38 -3.37
C ILE A 223 -1.38 -8.32 -2.65
N LEU A 224 -0.42 -9.14 -3.09
CA LEU A 224 0.98 -9.05 -2.71
C LEU A 224 1.83 -8.77 -3.94
N TRP A 225 2.86 -7.93 -3.82
CA TRP A 225 3.83 -7.72 -4.89
C TRP A 225 5.25 -7.51 -4.36
N ASP A 226 6.24 -7.98 -5.11
CA ASP A 226 7.66 -7.80 -4.84
C ASP A 226 8.01 -6.31 -4.88
N SER A 227 8.75 -5.81 -3.90
CA SER A 227 9.19 -4.41 -3.82
C SER A 227 10.00 -3.94 -5.03
N ARG A 228 10.54 -4.88 -5.83
CA ARG A 228 11.25 -4.64 -7.09
C ARG A 228 10.35 -4.64 -8.33
N LEU A 229 9.07 -4.97 -8.20
CA LEU A 229 8.15 -5.02 -9.33
C LEU A 229 7.77 -3.59 -9.75
N ILE A 230 7.97 -3.24 -11.02
CA ILE A 230 7.56 -1.94 -11.53
C ILE A 230 6.04 -1.85 -11.46
N HIS A 231 5.52 -0.84 -10.77
CA HIS A 231 4.09 -0.67 -10.55
C HIS A 231 3.71 0.81 -10.42
N TRP A 232 2.41 1.07 -10.45
CA TRP A 232 1.77 2.36 -10.18
C TRP A 232 0.27 2.15 -9.89
N ASN A 233 -0.46 3.21 -9.51
CA ASN A 233 -1.92 3.14 -9.43
C ASN A 233 -2.57 3.80 -10.65
N ARG A 234 -3.66 3.20 -11.12
CA ARG A 234 -4.59 3.84 -12.07
C ARG A 234 -5.69 4.55 -11.31
N THR A 235 -6.08 5.75 -11.74
CA THR A 235 -7.26 6.43 -11.20
C THR A 235 -8.53 5.66 -11.56
N PRO A 236 -9.48 5.45 -10.62
CA PRO A 236 -10.78 4.86 -10.95
C PRO A 236 -11.56 5.77 -11.90
N THR A 237 -12.17 5.20 -12.93
CA THR A 237 -13.06 5.89 -13.89
C THR A 237 -14.40 5.18 -14.07
N GLY A 238 -14.58 4.02 -13.44
CA GLY A 238 -15.83 3.27 -13.38
C GLY A 238 -16.86 3.88 -12.42
N GLU A 239 -17.59 3.03 -11.71
CA GLU A 239 -18.67 3.46 -10.81
C GLU A 239 -18.38 3.19 -9.34
N GLN A 240 -17.37 2.37 -9.02
CA GLN A 240 -17.09 1.90 -7.68
C GLN A 240 -16.24 2.88 -6.88
N ILE A 241 -16.64 3.11 -5.62
CA ILE A 241 -15.75 3.69 -4.62
C ILE A 241 -14.68 2.65 -4.31
N ARG A 242 -13.42 3.05 -4.34
CA ARG A 242 -12.29 2.18 -4.00
C ARG A 242 -11.90 2.39 -2.55
N VAL A 243 -11.99 1.33 -1.75
CA VAL A 243 -11.49 1.29 -0.37
C VAL A 243 -10.48 0.16 -0.22
N VAL A 244 -9.28 0.52 0.23
CA VAL A 244 -8.18 -0.41 0.46
C VAL A 244 -7.45 -0.07 1.75
N VAL A 245 -7.00 -1.09 2.45
CA VAL A 245 -6.05 -0.96 3.58
C VAL A 245 -4.69 -1.46 3.12
N TYR A 246 -3.64 -0.64 3.23
CA TYR A 246 -2.29 -1.12 3.00
C TYR A 246 -1.77 -1.86 4.22
N ALA A 247 -1.13 -3.01 3.96
CA ALA A 247 -0.67 -3.91 4.98
C ALA A 247 0.56 -4.66 4.46
N CYS A 248 1.71 -4.37 5.07
CA CYS A 248 2.96 -5.07 4.79
C CYS A 248 3.48 -5.62 6.10
N TYR A 249 4.06 -6.82 6.04
CA TYR A 249 4.63 -7.48 7.20
C TYR A 249 6.06 -7.89 6.91
N ALA A 250 6.90 -7.88 7.94
CA ALA A 250 8.26 -8.38 7.89
C ALA A 250 8.56 -9.17 9.17
N PRO A 251 9.51 -10.12 9.15
CA PRO A 251 9.94 -10.83 10.34
C PRO A 251 10.42 -9.86 11.43
N ARG A 252 10.05 -10.14 12.68
CA ARG A 252 10.55 -9.41 13.85
C ARG A 252 12.08 -9.37 13.89
N SER A 253 12.75 -10.42 13.43
CA SER A 253 14.21 -10.53 13.36
C SER A 253 14.88 -9.49 12.44
N MET A 254 14.14 -8.87 11.52
CA MET A 254 14.65 -7.78 10.66
C MET A 254 14.69 -6.43 11.38
N ALA A 255 13.99 -6.27 12.51
CA ALA A 255 13.98 -5.02 13.26
C ALA A 255 15.09 -4.99 14.33
N SER A 256 15.93 -3.96 14.27
CA SER A 256 16.86 -3.64 15.36
C SER A 256 16.12 -3.03 16.56
N GLU A 257 16.78 -2.97 17.72
CA GLU A 257 16.22 -2.31 18.90
C GLU A 257 15.90 -0.81 18.65
N ALA A 258 16.68 -0.14 17.80
CA ALA A 258 16.40 1.23 17.39
C ALA A 258 15.11 1.32 16.56
N VAL A 259 14.88 0.35 15.65
CA VAL A 259 13.63 0.25 14.89
C VAL A 259 12.45 0.03 15.84
N LEU A 260 12.55 -0.87 16.82
CA LEU A 260 11.47 -1.09 17.79
C LEU A 260 11.17 0.13 18.66
N ALA A 261 12.21 0.84 19.10
CA ALA A 261 12.05 2.09 19.83
C ALA A 261 11.31 3.13 18.97
N LYS A 262 11.63 3.22 17.68
CA LYS A 262 10.94 4.10 16.73
C LYS A 262 9.49 3.68 16.51
N ARG A 263 9.22 2.38 16.40
CA ARG A 263 7.87 1.81 16.32
C ARG A 263 7.03 2.18 17.54
N ARG A 264 7.61 2.12 18.74
CA ARG A 264 6.94 2.53 19.99
C ARG A 264 6.59 4.00 19.98
N GLU A 265 7.53 4.86 19.60
CA GLU A 265 7.29 6.30 19.46
C GLU A 265 6.15 6.59 18.48
N CYS A 266 6.16 5.94 17.30
CA CYS A 266 5.11 6.10 16.31
C CYS A 266 3.77 5.55 16.78
N TRP A 267 3.74 4.41 17.48
CA TRP A 267 2.51 3.86 18.06
C TRP A 267 1.89 4.83 19.06
N ASP A 268 2.66 5.31 20.03
CA ASP A 268 2.17 6.21 21.08
C ASP A 268 1.58 7.50 20.50
N LYS A 269 2.21 8.01 19.44
CA LYS A 269 1.81 9.24 18.72
C LYS A 269 0.84 9.00 17.55
N ARG A 270 0.47 7.75 17.26
CA ARG A 270 -0.35 7.36 16.09
C ARG A 270 0.18 7.89 14.75
N ARG A 271 1.50 7.88 14.58
CA ARG A 271 2.17 8.34 13.35
C ARG A 271 2.13 7.26 12.28
N ALA A 272 1.61 7.62 11.10
CA ALA A 272 1.69 6.80 9.90
C ALA A 272 3.15 6.55 9.46
N THR A 273 3.36 5.40 8.83
CA THR A 273 4.62 5.00 8.21
C THR A 273 4.40 4.65 6.75
N THR A 274 5.46 4.48 5.99
CA THR A 274 5.35 3.86 4.67
C THR A 274 5.09 2.35 4.81
N HIS A 275 5.06 1.65 3.68
CA HIS A 275 4.92 0.20 3.61
C HIS A 275 6.03 -0.61 4.28
N TRP A 276 7.16 0.00 4.70
CA TRP A 276 8.28 -0.73 5.31
C TRP A 276 8.05 -1.02 6.80
N PRO A 277 7.84 -2.28 7.25
CA PRO A 277 7.67 -2.59 8.68
C PRO A 277 9.03 -2.61 9.43
N ALA A 278 10.08 -3.02 8.72
CA ALA A 278 11.49 -2.95 9.09
C ALA A 278 12.25 -2.72 7.77
N PRO A 279 12.96 -1.58 7.58
CA PRO A 279 13.56 -0.72 8.61
C PRO A 279 12.65 0.33 9.25
N PHE A 280 11.35 0.38 8.92
CA PHE A 280 10.36 1.28 9.53
C PHE A 280 10.57 2.77 9.18
N ILE A 281 10.14 3.13 7.96
CA ILE A 281 10.26 4.49 7.44
C ILE A 281 9.00 5.29 7.81
N VAL A 282 9.17 6.35 8.59
CA VAL A 282 8.06 7.21 9.03
C VAL A 282 7.69 8.18 7.91
N VAL A 283 6.39 8.40 7.71
CA VAL A 283 5.92 9.44 6.80
C VAL A 283 6.35 10.81 7.37
N PRO A 284 7.05 11.65 6.60
CA PRO A 284 7.70 12.85 7.14
C PRO A 284 6.72 14.03 7.33
N ARG A 285 5.62 13.84 8.07
CA ARG A 285 4.61 14.88 8.33
C ARG A 285 5.18 16.15 8.95
N ASP A 286 6.24 16.00 9.75
CA ASP A 286 6.96 17.14 10.33
C ASP A 286 7.68 18.00 9.25
N GLU A 287 7.95 17.46 8.05
CA GLU A 287 8.59 18.19 6.93
C GLU A 287 7.57 18.89 6.02
N TYR A 288 6.45 18.22 5.69
CA TYR A 288 5.46 18.76 4.76
C TYR A 288 4.27 19.46 5.42
N GLY A 289 4.12 19.35 6.74
CA GLY A 289 3.08 20.03 7.52
C GLY A 289 1.74 19.28 7.55
N PRO A 290 0.71 19.87 8.18
CA PRO A 290 -0.64 19.31 8.20
C PRO A 290 -1.24 19.28 6.78
N PRO A 291 -2.21 18.38 6.52
CA PRO A 291 -2.93 18.37 5.25
C PRO A 291 -3.53 19.74 4.94
N GLN A 292 -3.41 20.16 3.69
CA GLN A 292 -3.84 21.49 3.24
C GLN A 292 -5.11 21.38 2.39
N ARG A 293 -6.08 22.25 2.66
CA ARG A 293 -7.31 22.42 1.88
C ARG A 293 -7.37 23.86 1.39
N ASN A 294 -7.34 24.05 0.07
CA ASN A 294 -7.34 25.38 -0.56
C ASN A 294 -6.21 26.31 -0.05
N GLY A 295 -5.04 25.74 0.24
CA GLY A 295 -3.84 26.48 0.68
C GLY A 295 -3.84 26.92 2.15
N VAL A 296 -4.72 26.37 2.97
CA VAL A 296 -4.70 26.52 4.43
C VAL A 296 -4.81 25.16 5.11
N ASP A 297 -4.38 25.07 6.36
CA ASP A 297 -4.50 23.85 7.18
C ASP A 297 -5.95 23.36 7.19
N ASP A 298 -6.14 22.06 6.96
CA ASP A 298 -7.47 21.45 7.00
C ASP A 298 -8.01 21.48 8.44
N PRO A 299 -9.17 22.12 8.70
CA PRO A 299 -9.74 22.19 10.04
C PRO A 299 -10.16 20.82 10.61
N GLN A 300 -10.20 19.79 9.78
CA GLN A 300 -10.52 18.42 10.19
C GLN A 300 -9.28 17.59 10.56
N ASP A 301 -8.08 18.14 10.41
CA ASP A 301 -6.85 17.45 10.77
C ASP A 301 -6.82 17.04 12.24
N HIS A 302 -6.33 15.84 12.50
CA HIS A 302 -6.18 15.28 13.83
C HIS A 302 -5.11 14.19 13.85
N ASP A 303 -4.38 14.11 14.96
CA ASP A 303 -3.26 13.19 15.10
C ASP A 303 -3.69 11.76 15.49
N ARG A 304 -4.89 11.60 16.07
CA ARG A 304 -5.37 10.34 16.64
C ARG A 304 -6.62 9.87 15.91
N PRO A 305 -6.79 8.55 15.72
CA PRO A 305 -7.97 8.02 15.04
C PRO A 305 -9.26 8.42 15.76
N LEU A 306 -10.36 8.46 15.01
CA LEU A 306 -11.68 8.73 15.57
C LEU A 306 -12.16 7.58 16.46
N GLU A 307 -11.83 6.34 16.09
CA GLU A 307 -12.01 5.16 16.91
C GLU A 307 -10.65 4.50 17.19
N GLU A 308 -10.22 4.49 18.45
CA GLU A 308 -8.98 3.81 18.86
C GLU A 308 -9.10 2.29 18.72
N PRO A 309 -8.04 1.59 18.26
CA PRO A 309 -8.04 0.14 18.16
C PRO A 309 -8.00 -0.51 19.54
N GLU A 310 -8.59 -1.70 19.66
CA GLU A 310 -8.45 -2.53 20.85
C GLU A 310 -7.03 -3.11 20.92
N GLU A 311 -6.28 -2.81 21.98
CA GLU A 311 -4.91 -3.27 22.18
C GLU A 311 -4.84 -4.75 22.62
N THR A 312 -5.17 -5.66 21.71
CA THR A 312 -5.04 -7.10 21.93
C THR A 312 -3.58 -7.55 21.97
N GLY A 313 -3.29 -8.72 22.55
CA GLY A 313 -1.94 -9.26 22.56
C GLY A 313 -1.34 -9.45 21.16
N GLN A 314 -2.15 -9.89 20.19
CA GLN A 314 -1.70 -10.04 18.80
C GLN A 314 -1.37 -8.69 18.15
N LEU A 315 -2.21 -7.67 18.36
CA LEU A 315 -1.93 -6.31 17.89
C LEU A 315 -0.61 -5.81 18.48
N LEU A 316 -0.44 -5.90 19.79
CA LEU A 316 0.75 -5.41 20.48
C LEU A 316 2.02 -6.15 20.03
N LYS A 317 1.94 -7.44 19.69
CA LYS A 317 3.03 -8.19 19.07
C LYS A 317 3.39 -7.65 17.69
N LEU A 318 2.40 -7.47 16.80
CA LEU A 318 2.60 -6.95 15.44
C LEU A 318 3.12 -5.51 15.40
N VAL A 319 2.70 -4.66 16.35
CA VAL A 319 3.23 -3.31 16.52
C VAL A 319 4.67 -3.34 17.06
N GLY A 320 5.06 -4.41 17.77
CA GLY A 320 6.37 -4.57 18.41
C GLY A 320 6.42 -4.08 19.85
N MET A 321 5.26 -3.89 20.49
CA MET A 321 5.12 -3.47 21.88
C MET A 321 5.18 -4.64 22.87
N MET A 322 4.87 -5.85 22.39
CA MET A 322 4.93 -7.10 23.12
C MET A 322 5.92 -8.06 22.43
N PRO A 323 6.77 -8.79 23.17
CA PRO A 323 7.63 -9.81 22.59
C PRO A 323 6.81 -11.00 22.08
N TYR A 324 7.39 -11.77 21.16
CA TYR A 324 6.81 -13.00 20.63
C TYR A 324 6.95 -14.17 21.62
#